data_AF-A0A920SIZ1-F1
#
_entry.id   AF-A0A920SIZ1-F1
#
_cell.length_a   1.000
_cell.length_b   1.000
_cell.length_c   1.000
_cell.angle_alpha   90.00
_cell.angle_beta   90.00
_cell.angle_gamma   90.00
#
_symmetry.space_group_name_H-M   'P 1'
#
loop_
_entity.id
_entity.type
_entity.pdbx_description
1 polymer ?
#
loop_
_entity_poly.entity_id
_entity_poly.type
_entity_poly.pdbx_seq_one_letter_code
_entity_poly.pdbx_strand_id
1 'polypeptide(L)'
;MQDDNLQQDPWEQHAGWWQEGFTDGADAEYDQQIIPLAAALLAGFDRVLDVGAGEGQLSRAAVAGGSSLVVGVDPTDAQAAEANRRGGGPMFLRSVADGFRLLTGHSTPWWHVWCSSTSRRWTKRWPR
;
A
#
# COMPACT_ATOMS: atom_id res chain seq x y z
N MET A 1 -17.72 20.78 -1.55
CA MET A 1 -18.95 20.08 -1.97
C MET A 1 -18.52 18.79 -2.64
N GLN A 2 -18.23 17.76 -1.86
CA GLN A 2 -17.83 16.41 -2.29
C GLN A 2 -18.02 15.47 -1.10
N ASP A 3 -19.26 15.28 -0.64
CA ASP A 3 -19.55 14.40 0.51
C ASP A 3 -20.75 13.47 0.29
N ASP A 4 -21.37 13.45 -0.90
CA ASP A 4 -22.58 12.64 -1.15
C ASP A 4 -22.33 11.25 -1.77
N ASN A 5 -21.07 10.86 -2.01
CA ASN A 5 -20.76 9.63 -2.77
C ASN A 5 -20.04 8.53 -1.99
N LEU A 6 -19.83 8.68 -0.67
CA LEU A 6 -19.17 7.64 0.14
C LEU A 6 -19.98 6.34 0.23
N GLN A 7 -21.31 6.39 0.12
CA GLN A 7 -22.16 5.20 0.03
C GLN A 7 -22.10 4.50 -1.35
N GLN A 8 -21.48 5.13 -2.34
CA GLN A 8 -21.39 4.66 -3.73
C GLN A 8 -19.94 4.42 -4.17
N ASP A 9 -18.94 4.55 -3.28
CA ASP A 9 -17.56 4.20 -3.62
C ASP A 9 -17.49 2.68 -3.85
N PRO A 10 -17.21 2.22 -5.10
CA PRO A 10 -17.17 0.80 -5.40
C PRO A 10 -16.09 0.06 -4.59
N TRP A 11 -14.99 0.73 -4.25
CA TRP A 11 -13.92 0.11 -3.48
C TRP A 11 -14.30 -0.10 -2.02
N GLU A 12 -15.06 0.83 -1.43
CA GLU A 12 -15.62 0.67 -0.08
C GLU A 12 -16.65 -0.45 -0.03
N GLN A 13 -17.57 -0.48 -1.00
CA GLN A 13 -18.61 -1.51 -1.06
C GLN A 13 -18.06 -2.93 -1.26
N HIS A 14 -16.94 -3.06 -1.98
CA HIS A 14 -16.38 -4.37 -2.33
C HIS A 14 -15.12 -4.73 -1.52
N ALA A 15 -14.78 -3.95 -0.49
CA ALA A 15 -13.59 -4.18 0.33
C ALA A 15 -13.60 -5.57 0.99
N GLY A 16 -14.72 -5.97 1.59
CA GLY A 16 -14.86 -7.29 2.22
C GLY A 16 -14.70 -8.44 1.22
N TRP A 17 -15.35 -8.35 0.05
CA TRP A 17 -15.20 -9.34 -1.02
C TRP A 17 -13.74 -9.45 -1.49
N TRP A 18 -13.03 -8.32 -1.61
CA TRP A 18 -11.62 -8.32 -1.95
C TRP A 18 -10.77 -9.04 -0.90
N GLN A 19 -10.97 -8.71 0.38
CA GLN A 19 -10.23 -9.30 1.50
C GLN A 19 -10.46 -10.81 1.60
N GLU A 20 -11.70 -11.27 1.34
CA GLU A 20 -12.03 -12.70 1.34
C GLU A 20 -11.50 -13.44 0.11
N GLY A 21 -11.43 -12.77 -1.03
CA GLY A 21 -11.09 -13.39 -2.32
C GLY A 21 -9.61 -13.40 -2.67
N PHE A 22 -8.81 -12.45 -2.18
CA PHE A 22 -7.44 -12.21 -2.69
C PHE A 22 -6.36 -12.11 -1.61
N THR A 23 -6.71 -12.37 -0.35
CA THR A 23 -5.78 -12.25 0.79
C THR A 23 -5.66 -13.57 1.54
N ASP A 24 -4.56 -13.75 2.28
CA ASP A 24 -4.26 -14.93 3.12
C ASP A 24 -4.40 -16.28 2.38
N GLY A 25 -3.93 -16.31 1.13
CA GLY A 25 -3.95 -17.50 0.29
C GLY A 25 -5.31 -17.88 -0.31
N ALA A 26 -6.29 -16.98 -0.24
CA ALA A 26 -7.54 -17.13 -0.98
C ALA A 26 -7.32 -17.18 -2.51
N ASP A 27 -6.30 -16.48 -3.00
CA ASP A 27 -5.91 -16.47 -4.41
C ASP A 27 -4.48 -16.98 -4.61
N ALA A 28 -4.33 -18.02 -5.43
CA ALA A 28 -3.05 -18.66 -5.68
C ALA A 28 -2.10 -17.78 -6.50
N GLU A 29 -2.60 -16.89 -7.36
CA GLU A 29 -1.75 -15.97 -8.13
C GLU A 29 -1.08 -14.96 -7.20
N TYR A 30 -1.82 -14.45 -6.20
CA TYR A 30 -1.25 -13.57 -5.17
C TYR A 30 -0.12 -14.24 -4.40
N ASP A 31 -0.36 -15.43 -3.87
CA ASP A 31 0.61 -16.14 -3.03
C ASP A 31 1.82 -16.65 -3.82
N GLN A 32 1.60 -17.16 -5.03
CA GLN A 32 2.64 -17.88 -5.79
C GLN A 32 3.40 -16.98 -6.75
N GLN A 33 2.79 -15.88 -7.20
CA GLN A 33 3.39 -15.03 -8.24
C GLN A 33 3.56 -13.59 -7.76
N ILE A 34 2.48 -12.92 -7.35
CA ILE A 34 2.50 -11.47 -7.10
C ILE A 34 3.32 -11.13 -5.86
N ILE A 35 3.05 -11.77 -4.71
CA ILE A 35 3.73 -11.48 -3.44
C ILE A 35 5.22 -11.85 -3.54
N PRO A 36 5.64 -13.03 -4.05
CA PRO A 36 7.05 -13.36 -4.23
C PRO A 36 7.78 -12.39 -5.16
N LEU A 37 7.14 -11.97 -6.26
CA LEU A 37 7.71 -10.99 -7.18
C LEU A 37 7.88 -9.63 -6.51
N ALA A 38 6.86 -9.15 -5.79
CA ALA A 38 6.91 -7.89 -5.06
C ALA A 38 8.01 -7.92 -3.99
N ALA A 39 8.11 -9.00 -3.20
CA ALA A 39 9.15 -9.16 -2.19
C ALA A 39 10.56 -9.11 -2.81
N ALA A 40 10.78 -9.79 -3.94
CA ALA A 40 12.04 -9.75 -4.66
C ALA A 40 12.37 -8.33 -5.20
N LEU A 41 11.37 -7.62 -5.71
CA LEU A 41 11.53 -6.26 -6.24
C LEU A 41 11.74 -5.22 -5.13
N LEU A 42 11.24 -5.47 -3.93
CA LEU A 42 11.35 -4.59 -2.76
C LEU A 42 12.56 -4.92 -1.87
N ALA A 43 13.28 -6.00 -2.15
CA ALA A 43 14.46 -6.40 -1.38
C ALA A 43 15.52 -5.28 -1.37
N GLY A 44 15.99 -4.93 -0.17
CA GLY A 44 17.02 -3.92 0.04
C GLY A 44 16.51 -2.47 0.07
N PHE A 45 15.22 -2.22 -0.12
CA PHE A 45 14.64 -0.90 0.17
C PHE A 45 14.35 -0.80 1.67
N ASP A 46 14.94 0.22 2.31
CA ASP A 46 14.76 0.44 3.75
C ASP A 46 13.43 1.13 4.08
N ARG A 47 12.94 1.99 3.18
CA ARG A 47 11.73 2.79 3.39
C ARG A 47 10.81 2.70 2.18
N VAL A 48 9.57 2.27 2.39
CA VAL A 48 8.58 1.99 1.34
C VAL A 48 7.29 2.76 1.60
N LEU A 49 6.76 3.39 0.56
CA LEU A 49 5.40 3.94 0.52
C LEU A 49 4.58 3.10 -0.45
N ASP A 50 3.55 2.44 0.06
CA ASP A 50 2.61 1.61 -0.69
C ASP A 50 1.32 2.40 -0.96
N VAL A 51 1.01 2.66 -2.22
CA VAL A 51 -0.11 3.52 -2.63
C VAL A 51 -1.21 2.66 -3.24
N GLY A 52 -2.43 2.75 -2.70
CA GLY A 52 -3.47 1.75 -2.94
C GLY A 52 -3.14 0.46 -2.20
N ALA A 53 -2.73 0.59 -0.94
CA ALA A 53 -2.19 -0.52 -0.15
C ALA A 53 -3.25 -1.60 0.16
N GLY A 54 -4.55 -1.31 -0.03
CA GLY A 54 -5.62 -2.19 0.38
C GLY A 54 -5.49 -2.57 1.86
N GLU A 55 -5.71 -3.84 2.18
CA GLU A 55 -5.52 -4.36 3.53
C GLU A 55 -4.04 -4.59 3.90
N GLY A 56 -3.10 -4.36 2.98
CA GLY A 56 -1.68 -4.26 3.30
C GLY A 56 -0.83 -5.52 3.11
N GLN A 57 -1.27 -6.54 2.36
CA GLN A 57 -0.46 -7.73 2.08
C GLN A 57 0.93 -7.45 1.49
N LEU A 58 1.04 -6.53 0.53
CA LEU A 58 2.34 -6.14 -0.03
C LEU A 58 3.17 -5.30 0.94
N SER A 59 2.53 -4.41 1.70
CA SER A 59 3.18 -3.66 2.77
C SER A 59 3.80 -4.59 3.82
N ARG A 60 3.10 -5.65 4.24
CA ARG A 60 3.63 -6.66 5.17
C ARG A 60 4.76 -7.48 4.55
N ALA A 61 4.67 -7.83 3.27
CA ALA A 61 5.76 -8.49 2.56
C ALA A 61 7.03 -7.61 2.53
N ALA A 62 6.90 -6.30 2.37
CA ALA A 62 8.03 -5.36 2.41
C ALA A 62 8.71 -5.30 3.79
N VAL A 63 7.92 -5.31 4.87
CA VAL A 63 8.45 -5.41 6.25
C VAL A 63 9.17 -6.75 6.46
N ALA A 64 8.57 -7.87 6.05
CA ALA A 64 9.19 -9.18 6.14
C ALA A 64 10.50 -9.27 5.34
N GLY A 65 10.60 -8.52 4.23
CA GLY A 65 11.81 -8.36 3.42
C GLY A 65 12.88 -7.44 4.03
N GLY A 66 12.64 -6.87 5.21
CA GLY A 66 13.62 -6.09 5.97
C GLY A 66 13.48 -4.57 5.86
N SER A 67 12.40 -4.04 5.27
CA SER A 67 12.15 -2.59 5.28
C SER A 67 11.91 -2.11 6.72
N SER A 68 12.66 -1.11 7.19
CA SER A 68 12.49 -0.56 8.54
C SER A 68 11.30 0.39 8.67
N LEU A 69 10.84 0.97 7.56
CA LEU A 69 9.66 1.83 7.53
C LEU A 69 8.79 1.53 6.32
N VAL A 70 7.57 1.09 6.55
CA VAL A 70 6.55 0.91 5.50
C VAL A 70 5.31 1.70 5.87
N VAL A 71 4.85 2.56 4.96
CA VAL A 71 3.60 3.31 5.09
C VAL A 71 2.68 2.90 3.94
N GLY A 72 1.51 2.37 4.26
CA GLY A 72 0.45 2.10 3.29
C GLY A 72 -0.60 3.20 3.29
N VAL A 73 -1.06 3.60 2.11
CA VAL A 73 -2.19 4.52 1.97
C VAL A 73 -3.26 3.95 1.07
N ASP A 74 -4.51 4.08 1.49
CA ASP A 74 -5.68 3.68 0.71
C ASP A 74 -6.84 4.64 0.97
N PRO A 75 -7.66 5.02 -0.02
CA PRO A 75 -8.83 5.88 0.22
C PRO A 75 -9.97 5.17 0.97
N THR A 76 -9.98 3.84 0.96
CA THR A 76 -11.04 2.99 1.49
C THR A 76 -10.90 2.81 3.00
N ASP A 77 -11.94 3.17 3.76
CA ASP A 77 -11.96 3.04 5.22
C ASP A 77 -11.87 1.57 5.65
N ALA A 78 -12.68 0.70 5.04
CA ALA A 78 -12.68 -0.73 5.34
C ALA A 78 -11.30 -1.38 5.11
N GLN A 79 -10.56 -0.95 4.07
CA GLN A 79 -9.21 -1.46 3.82
C GLN A 79 -8.22 -0.97 4.87
N ALA A 80 -8.21 0.33 5.17
CA ALA A 80 -7.32 0.89 6.18
C ALA A 80 -7.61 0.31 7.59
N ALA A 81 -8.89 0.11 7.94
CA ALA A 81 -9.29 -0.50 9.20
C ALA A 81 -8.81 -1.96 9.28
N GLU A 82 -9.02 -2.73 8.22
CA GLU A 82 -8.59 -4.12 8.17
C GLU A 82 -7.06 -4.26 8.20
N ALA A 83 -6.34 -3.39 7.48
CA ALA A 83 -4.88 -3.34 7.49
C ALA A 83 -4.32 -3.12 8.90
N ASN A 84 -4.90 -2.15 9.63
CA ASN A 84 -4.54 -1.90 11.02
C ASN A 84 -4.90 -3.08 11.94
N ARG A 85 -6.04 -3.74 11.71
CA ARG A 85 -6.46 -4.93 12.47
C ARG A 85 -5.48 -6.11 12.27
N ARG A 86 -5.01 -6.33 11.05
CA ARG A 86 -4.05 -7.39 10.69
C ARG A 86 -2.64 -7.10 11.20
N GLY A 87 -2.26 -5.83 11.31
CA GLY A 87 -0.96 -5.42 11.86
C GLY A 87 0.21 -5.90 11.01
N GLY A 88 1.28 -6.40 11.66
CA GLY A 88 2.45 -6.95 10.97
C GLY A 88 3.58 -5.95 10.67
N GLY A 89 3.51 -4.74 11.22
CA GLY A 89 4.62 -3.76 11.20
C GLY A 89 4.40 -2.49 10.37
N PRO A 90 3.72 -2.48 9.22
CA PRO A 90 3.45 -1.25 8.48
C PRO A 90 2.52 -0.30 9.24
N MET A 91 2.60 0.99 8.90
CA MET A 91 1.61 1.99 9.32
C MET A 91 0.63 2.25 8.17
N PHE A 92 -0.67 2.36 8.47
CA PHE A 92 -1.70 2.58 7.46
C PHE A 92 -2.44 3.90 7.71
N LEU A 93 -2.64 4.68 6.64
CA LEU A 93 -3.37 5.93 6.67
C LEU A 93 -4.44 5.94 5.58
N ARG A 94 -5.65 6.39 5.93
CA ARG A 94 -6.65 6.71 4.92
C ARG A 94 -6.23 7.95 4.13
N SER A 95 -5.95 7.80 2.84
CA SER A 95 -5.62 8.92 1.95
C SER A 95 -5.81 8.53 0.50
N VAL A 96 -6.28 9.49 -0.31
CA VAL A 96 -6.18 9.40 -1.77
C VAL A 96 -4.73 9.68 -2.22
N ALA A 97 -4.32 9.12 -3.36
CA ALA A 97 -2.97 9.29 -3.89
C ALA A 97 -2.64 10.77 -4.19
N ASP A 98 -3.57 11.52 -4.79
CA ASP A 98 -3.36 12.91 -5.19
C ASP A 98 -3.39 13.91 -4.02
N GLY A 99 -4.01 13.52 -2.90
CA GLY A 99 -4.10 14.31 -1.67
C GLY A 99 -2.99 14.02 -0.66
N PHE A 100 -2.21 12.95 -0.88
CA PHE A 100 -1.19 12.52 0.06
C PHE A 100 0.03 13.44 0.02
N ARG A 101 0.29 14.14 1.13
CA ARG A 101 1.49 14.95 1.32
C ARG A 101 2.45 14.23 2.27
N LEU A 102 3.41 13.51 1.71
CA LEU A 102 4.51 12.96 2.49
C LEU A 102 5.54 14.05 2.78
N LEU A 103 5.58 14.51 4.03
CA LEU A 103 6.67 15.35 4.52
C LEU A 103 7.82 14.46 4.99
N THR A 104 8.99 14.64 4.40
CA THR A 104 10.19 13.87 4.77
C THR A 104 11.03 14.68 5.75
N GLY A 105 11.53 14.03 6.80
CA GLY A 105 12.57 14.61 7.66
C GLY A 105 13.84 14.88 6.83
N HIS A 106 14.54 15.96 7.17
CA HIS A 106 15.54 16.68 6.36
C HIS A 106 16.84 15.93 5.99
N SER A 107 16.88 14.60 5.94
CA SER A 107 18.15 13.86 5.92
C SER A 107 18.29 12.71 4.90
N THR A 108 17.37 12.46 3.96
CA THR A 108 17.67 11.54 2.83
C THR A 108 16.86 11.84 1.55
N PRO A 109 17.48 11.94 0.35
CA PRO A 109 16.83 12.53 -0.83
C PRO A 109 16.33 11.54 -1.89
N TRP A 110 16.28 10.23 -1.62
CA TRP A 110 15.89 9.23 -2.62
C TRP A 110 14.73 8.37 -2.11
N TRP A 111 13.57 8.51 -2.76
CA TRP A 111 12.42 7.62 -2.57
C TRP A 111 12.13 6.87 -3.86
N HIS A 112 11.86 5.58 -3.72
CA HIS A 112 11.38 4.74 -4.79
C HIS A 112 9.89 4.56 -4.59
N VAL A 113 9.09 5.06 -5.53
CA VAL A 113 7.64 4.91 -5.52
C VAL A 113 7.29 3.74 -6.43
N TRP A 114 6.57 2.77 -5.89
CA TRP A 114 6.04 1.63 -6.61
C TRP A 114 4.53 1.78 -6.73
N CYS A 115 4.00 1.57 -7.94
CA CYS A 115 2.56 1.59 -8.23
C CYS A 115 2.17 0.24 -8.83
N SER A 116 1.41 -0.56 -8.07
CA SER A 116 1.02 -1.93 -8.42
C SER A 116 0.18 -2.01 -9.69
N SER A 117 -0.68 -1.04 -9.95
CA SER A 117 -1.58 -1.04 -11.13
C SER A 117 -0.88 -0.82 -12.47
N THR A 118 0.38 -0.37 -12.47
CA THR A 118 1.10 -0.05 -13.72
C THR A 118 2.40 -0.82 -13.90
N SER A 119 2.83 -1.61 -12.89
CA SER A 119 4.14 -2.29 -12.88
C SER A 119 5.30 -1.37 -13.25
N ARG A 120 5.20 -0.07 -12.90
CA ARG A 120 6.18 0.96 -13.25
C ARG A 120 6.88 1.50 -12.01
N ARG A 121 8.21 1.56 -12.12
CA ARG A 121 9.11 2.18 -11.15
C ARG A 121 9.25 3.67 -11.46
N TRP A 122 8.99 4.52 -10.47
CA TRP A 122 9.28 5.95 -10.57
C TRP A 122 10.35 6.35 -9.55
N THR A 123 11.41 6.99 -10.02
CA THR A 123 12.33 7.76 -9.19
C THR A 123 11.91 9.22 -9.29
N LYS A 124 11.28 9.75 -8.24
CA LYS A 124 10.85 11.15 -8.21
C LYS A 124 11.73 11.95 -7.26
N ARG A 125 12.58 12.80 -7.83
CA ARG A 125 13.31 13.84 -7.10
C ARG A 125 12.38 15.05 -6.98
N TRP A 126 11.91 15.34 -5.77
CA TRP A 126 11.14 16.56 -5.53
C TRP A 126 12.12 17.74 -5.34
N PRO A 127 11.99 18.84 -6.11
CA PRO A 127 12.77 20.03 -5.87
C PRO A 127 12.32 20.71 -4.56
N ARG A 128 13.24 21.51 -3.99
CA ARG A 128 13.03 22.27 -2.76
C ARG A 128 11.88 23.26 -2.89
#